data_AF-A0A845DWW9-F1
#
_entry.id   AF-A0A845DWW9-F1
#
_cell.length_a   1.000
_cell.length_b   1.000
_cell.length_c   1.000
_cell.angle_alpha   90.00
_cell.angle_beta   90.00
_cell.angle_gamma   90.00
#
_symmetry.space_group_name_H-M   'P 1'
#
loop_
_entity.id
_entity.type
_entity.pdbx_description
1 polymer ?
#
loop_
_entity_poly.entity_id
_entity_poly.type
_entity_poly.pdbx_seq_one_letter_code
_entity_poly.pdbx_strand_id
1 'polypeptide(L)'
;MPTNLEFRGRWLNVYGNLILIAFLTGITLCIYVPWGYARWQRIVTESTYYEDQQLEFDGSGAEVLVQFILIGFFTLITLGLYVILGFAATRMLRWQYAHTLTPNGLRMEYEGNTIDIFWEWLLLVVFTPLTVGLYYYWGRNRLRSKILNNVSLSDQPMQFRTTAGDYFLAVLSNWLMTVVALVIYVALGFFLRREVLDTGPLFAQLESIGAGLPFMDLVNLLVLILILGVYALLGLALLGMAIVRFRAWEVNRTILPPPMRSRSPMPAVSTPLSALAGPPPPVSDVTPSGPEESESRDAENEPPPLADSGEVVDTPGRRPLPATQEEGE
;
A
#
# COMPACT_ATOMS: atom_id res chain seq x y z
N MET A 1 19.32 7.04 -7.00
CA MET A 1 18.99 8.17 -6.09
C MET A 1 17.93 7.68 -5.12
N PRO A 2 17.80 8.22 -3.88
CA PRO A 2 16.68 7.85 -3.02
C PRO A 2 15.36 8.19 -3.72
N THR A 3 14.46 7.21 -3.81
CA THR A 3 13.21 7.30 -4.57
C THR A 3 12.03 7.21 -3.62
N ASN A 4 11.01 8.03 -3.87
CA ASN A 4 9.78 7.98 -3.08
C ASN A 4 9.00 6.73 -3.48
N LEU A 5 8.32 6.15 -2.51
CA LEU A 5 7.27 5.19 -2.78
C LEU A 5 6.07 5.89 -3.42
N GLU A 6 5.38 5.22 -4.33
CA GLU A 6 4.19 5.74 -4.97
C GLU A 6 3.01 4.80 -4.76
N PHE A 7 1.92 5.32 -4.21
CA PHE A 7 0.70 4.55 -4.04
C PHE A 7 -0.21 4.69 -5.27
N ARG A 8 -0.38 3.59 -6.02
CA ARG A 8 -1.22 3.51 -7.23
C ARG A 8 -2.47 2.63 -7.02
N GLY A 9 -2.91 2.47 -5.77
CA GLY A 9 -4.08 1.65 -5.43
C GLY A 9 -5.40 2.32 -5.83
N ARG A 10 -6.19 1.65 -6.69
CA ARG A 10 -7.57 2.09 -6.99
C ARG A 10 -8.41 2.09 -5.72
N TRP A 11 -9.05 3.21 -5.41
CA TRP A 11 -9.80 3.36 -4.15
C TRP A 11 -10.86 2.29 -3.94
N LEU A 12 -11.61 1.91 -4.98
CA LEU A 12 -12.59 0.83 -4.93
C LEU A 12 -11.97 -0.53 -4.61
N ASN A 13 -10.76 -0.82 -5.08
CA ASN A 13 -10.08 -2.07 -4.76
C ASN A 13 -9.68 -2.09 -3.29
N VAL A 14 -8.98 -1.05 -2.84
CA VAL A 14 -8.46 -0.97 -1.46
C VAL A 14 -9.60 -0.92 -0.45
N TYR A 15 -10.58 -0.04 -0.66
CA TYR A 15 -11.70 0.14 0.26
C TYR A 15 -12.73 -0.98 0.16
N GLY A 16 -13.02 -1.49 -1.05
CA GLY A 16 -13.92 -2.63 -1.23
C GLY A 16 -13.40 -3.88 -0.50
N ASN A 17 -12.08 -4.11 -0.53
CA ASN A 17 -11.47 -5.17 0.26
C ASN A 17 -11.50 -4.90 1.76
N LEU A 18 -11.37 -3.64 2.20
CA LEU A 18 -11.55 -3.30 3.62
C LEU A 18 -12.96 -3.65 4.10
N ILE A 19 -14.00 -3.32 3.30
CA ILE A 19 -15.40 -3.71 3.59
C ILE A 19 -15.54 -5.23 3.59
N LEU A 20 -14.96 -5.93 2.62
CA LEU A 20 -14.98 -7.39 2.55
C LEU A 20 -14.34 -8.01 3.80
N ILE A 21 -13.17 -7.51 4.22
CA ILE A 21 -12.49 -7.96 5.42
C ILE A 21 -13.38 -7.72 6.65
N ALA A 22 -13.98 -6.53 6.78
CA ALA A 22 -14.88 -6.22 7.88
C ALA A 22 -16.11 -7.14 7.90
N PHE A 23 -16.71 -7.41 6.73
CA PHE A 23 -17.86 -8.29 6.56
C PHE A 23 -17.54 -9.75 6.92
N LEU A 24 -16.45 -10.31 6.38
CA LEU A 24 -16.00 -11.67 6.71
C LEU A 24 -15.65 -11.77 8.19
N THR A 25 -14.97 -10.77 8.74
CA THR A 25 -14.62 -10.72 10.17
C THR A 25 -15.88 -10.71 11.05
N GLY A 26 -16.90 -9.95 10.67
CA GLY A 26 -18.17 -9.91 11.40
C GLY A 26 -18.91 -11.25 11.36
N ILE A 27 -19.08 -11.84 10.17
CA ILE A 27 -19.81 -13.12 10.01
C ILE A 27 -19.10 -14.29 10.67
N THR A 28 -17.76 -14.29 10.66
CA THR A 28 -16.96 -15.35 11.28
C THR A 28 -16.69 -15.11 12.77
N LEU A 29 -17.34 -14.12 13.40
CA LEU A 29 -17.12 -13.74 14.80
C LEU A 29 -15.62 -13.57 15.12
N CYS A 30 -14.95 -12.72 14.35
CA CYS A 30 -13.52 -12.39 14.47
C CYS A 30 -12.53 -13.52 14.14
N ILE A 31 -12.97 -14.72 13.76
CA ILE A 31 -12.05 -15.80 13.36
C ILE A 31 -11.24 -15.39 12.11
N TYR A 32 -11.82 -14.61 11.20
CA TYR A 32 -11.14 -14.19 9.97
C TYR A 32 -10.08 -13.08 10.17
N VAL A 33 -9.93 -12.47 11.36
CA VAL A 33 -9.00 -11.33 11.57
C VAL A 33 -7.58 -11.61 11.07
N PRO A 34 -6.93 -12.78 11.30
CA PRO A 34 -5.57 -13.03 10.84
C PRO A 34 -5.43 -13.00 9.31
N TRP A 35 -6.35 -13.66 8.59
CA TRP A 35 -6.38 -13.64 7.13
C TRP A 35 -6.78 -12.27 6.58
N GLY A 36 -7.70 -11.59 7.25
CA GLY A 36 -8.08 -10.21 6.95
C GLY A 36 -6.89 -9.25 7.07
N TYR A 37 -6.07 -9.42 8.10
CA TYR A 37 -4.86 -8.64 8.30
C TYR A 37 -3.81 -8.91 7.22
N ALA A 38 -3.50 -10.18 6.93
CA ALA A 38 -2.57 -10.53 5.84
C ALA A 38 -3.06 -10.00 4.47
N ARG A 39 -4.37 -10.12 4.20
CA ARG A 39 -4.99 -9.58 2.99
C ARG A 39 -4.87 -8.05 2.93
N TRP A 40 -5.11 -7.35 4.04
CA TRP A 40 -4.95 -5.90 4.11
C TRP A 40 -3.52 -5.47 3.80
N GLN A 41 -2.52 -6.13 4.42
CA GLN A 41 -1.12 -5.84 4.16
C GLN A 41 -0.76 -6.08 2.70
N ARG A 42 -1.16 -7.23 2.15
CA ARG A 42 -0.95 -7.56 0.73
C ARG A 42 -1.46 -6.47 -0.19
N ILE A 43 -2.70 -6.03 -0.02
CA ILE A 43 -3.33 -5.02 -0.89
C ILE A 43 -2.62 -3.67 -0.80
N VAL A 44 -2.21 -3.26 0.39
CA VAL A 44 -1.48 -2.00 0.57
C VAL A 44 -0.10 -2.07 -0.07
N THR A 45 0.63 -3.16 0.16
CA THR A 45 1.97 -3.40 -0.40
C THR A 45 1.92 -3.52 -1.92
N GLU A 46 1.03 -4.35 -2.47
CA GLU A 46 0.85 -4.52 -3.92
C GLU A 46 0.30 -3.25 -4.59
N SER A 47 -0.32 -2.33 -3.84
CA SER A 47 -0.71 -1.02 -4.38
C SER A 47 0.42 0.01 -4.34
N THR A 48 1.58 -0.37 -3.80
CA THR A 48 2.74 0.51 -3.58
C THR A 48 3.84 0.16 -4.58
N TYR A 49 4.35 1.20 -5.23
CA TYR A 49 5.35 1.11 -6.29
C TYR A 49 6.65 1.76 -5.83
N TYR A 50 7.74 1.12 -6.18
CA TYR A 50 9.11 1.57 -5.99
C TYR A 50 9.80 1.56 -7.34
N GLU A 51 10.28 2.71 -7.81
CA GLU A 51 10.92 2.84 -9.14
C GLU A 51 10.06 2.25 -10.29
N ASP A 52 8.76 2.59 -10.30
CA ASP A 52 7.75 2.07 -11.25
C ASP A 52 7.49 0.56 -11.19
N GLN A 53 8.09 -0.15 -10.24
CA GLN A 53 7.87 -1.58 -10.02
C GLN A 53 7.08 -1.83 -8.73
N GLN A 54 6.21 -2.83 -8.75
CA GLN A 54 5.30 -3.14 -7.66
C GLN A 54 6.04 -3.81 -6.49
N LEU A 55 5.75 -3.43 -5.25
CA LEU A 55 6.19 -4.20 -4.08
C LEU A 55 5.41 -5.51 -3.96
N GLU A 56 6.08 -6.55 -3.48
CA GLU A 56 5.50 -7.89 -3.30
C GLU A 56 5.29 -8.19 -1.81
N PHE A 57 4.29 -9.03 -1.52
CA PHE A 57 3.98 -9.46 -0.15
C PHE A 57 3.70 -10.97 -0.08
N ASP A 58 4.63 -11.72 0.53
CA ASP A 58 4.57 -13.19 0.62
C ASP A 58 3.93 -13.70 1.93
N GLY A 59 3.54 -12.80 2.85
CA GLY A 59 3.00 -13.18 4.16
C GLY A 59 1.65 -13.93 4.08
N SER A 60 1.51 -14.97 4.91
CA SER A 60 0.31 -15.80 4.98
C SER A 60 -0.60 -15.47 6.16
N GLY A 61 -1.91 -15.60 5.99
CA GLY A 61 -2.89 -15.46 7.09
C GLY A 61 -2.70 -16.51 8.20
N ALA A 62 -2.22 -17.71 7.85
CA ALA A 62 -1.89 -18.74 8.83
C ALA A 62 -0.71 -18.34 9.72
N GLU A 63 0.29 -17.65 9.16
CA GLU A 63 1.41 -17.13 9.95
C GLU A 63 0.95 -16.03 10.90
N VAL A 64 0.06 -15.12 10.45
CA VAL A 64 -0.55 -14.12 11.34
C VAL A 64 -1.31 -14.79 12.48
N LEU A 65 -2.02 -15.89 12.21
CA LEU A 65 -2.72 -16.63 13.25
C LEU A 65 -1.73 -17.19 14.28
N VAL A 66 -0.61 -17.75 13.85
CA VAL A 66 0.46 -18.19 14.76
C VAL A 66 0.99 -17.01 15.57
N GLN A 67 1.20 -15.84 14.96
CA GLN A 67 1.61 -14.63 15.70
C GLN A 67 0.56 -14.23 16.74
N PHE A 68 -0.74 -14.30 16.42
CA PHE A 68 -1.82 -13.98 17.35
C PHE A 68 -1.88 -14.96 18.52
N ILE A 69 -1.71 -16.26 18.28
CA ILE A 69 -1.66 -17.28 19.32
C ILE A 69 -0.48 -17.01 20.26
N LEU A 70 0.71 -16.73 19.70
CA LEU A 70 1.89 -16.41 20.49
C LEU A 70 1.73 -15.12 21.28
N ILE A 71 1.18 -14.07 20.66
CA ILE A 71 0.86 -12.82 21.36
C ILE A 71 -0.11 -13.12 22.50
N GLY A 72 -1.22 -13.82 22.25
CA GLY A 72 -2.20 -14.17 23.27
C GLY A 72 -1.60 -14.97 24.42
N PHE A 73 -0.74 -15.94 24.13
CA PHE A 73 -0.01 -16.73 25.12
C PHE A 73 0.91 -15.87 26.00
N PHE A 74 1.75 -15.02 25.38
CA PHE A 74 2.63 -14.13 26.14
C PHE A 74 1.85 -13.05 26.91
N THR A 75 0.77 -12.54 26.35
CA THR A 75 -0.13 -11.60 27.02
C THR A 75 -0.78 -12.24 28.24
N LEU A 76 -1.20 -13.50 28.15
CA LEU A 76 -1.77 -14.23 29.27
C LEU A 76 -0.74 -14.42 30.40
N ILE A 77 0.48 -14.87 30.08
CA ILE A 77 1.55 -15.09 31.06
C ILE A 77 1.98 -13.78 31.74
N THR A 78 2.03 -12.68 30.98
CA THR A 78 2.48 -11.37 31.49
C THR A 78 1.35 -10.52 32.04
N LEU A 79 0.14 -11.06 32.20
CA LEU A 79 -1.06 -10.35 32.64
C LEU A 79 -1.31 -9.04 31.86
N GLY A 80 -1.19 -9.09 30.54
CA GLY A 80 -1.43 -7.94 29.65
C GLY A 80 -0.19 -7.06 29.38
N LEU A 81 0.87 -7.18 30.18
CA LEU A 81 2.04 -6.31 30.10
C LEU A 81 2.75 -6.41 28.74
N TYR A 82 2.74 -7.60 28.10
CA TYR A 82 3.32 -7.80 26.77
C TYR A 82 2.71 -6.88 25.69
N VAL A 83 1.41 -6.62 25.75
CA VAL A 83 0.73 -5.72 24.80
C VAL A 83 0.98 -4.26 25.20
N ILE A 84 0.86 -3.95 26.49
CA ILE A 84 1.01 -2.59 27.01
C ILE A 84 2.41 -2.04 26.75
N LEU A 85 3.45 -2.85 26.96
CA LEU A 85 4.85 -2.47 26.71
C LEU A 85 5.23 -2.47 25.21
N GLY A 86 4.28 -2.73 24.29
CA GLY A 86 4.52 -2.64 22.86
C GLY A 86 5.22 -3.85 22.23
N PHE A 87 5.52 -4.92 22.98
CA PHE A 87 6.17 -6.11 22.42
C PHE A 87 5.31 -6.80 21.35
N ALA A 88 3.99 -6.85 21.54
CA ALA A 88 3.07 -7.35 20.53
C ALA A 88 3.14 -6.52 19.23
N ALA A 89 3.23 -5.20 19.34
CA ALA A 89 3.33 -4.29 18.19
C ALA A 89 4.67 -4.47 17.45
N THR A 90 5.80 -4.49 18.16
CA THR A 90 7.12 -4.74 17.55
C THR A 90 7.18 -6.10 16.85
N ARG A 91 6.62 -7.15 17.46
CA ARG A 91 6.56 -8.48 16.86
C ARG A 91 5.78 -8.48 15.54
N MET A 92 4.64 -7.79 15.52
CA MET A 92 3.84 -7.61 14.31
C MET A 92 4.55 -6.79 13.25
N LEU A 93 5.26 -5.72 13.62
CA LEU A 93 6.02 -4.90 12.68
C LEU A 93 7.15 -5.72 12.05
N ARG A 94 7.91 -6.48 12.84
CA ARG A 94 8.95 -7.38 12.32
C ARG A 94 8.38 -8.38 11.33
N TRP A 95 7.24 -9.00 11.65
CA TRP A 95 6.59 -9.92 10.72
C TRP A 95 6.13 -9.22 9.43
N GLN A 96 5.46 -8.06 9.52
CA GLN A 96 4.98 -7.33 8.34
C GLN A 96 6.12 -6.95 7.38
N TYR A 97 7.18 -6.33 7.89
CA TYR A 97 8.27 -5.84 7.04
C TYR A 97 9.13 -6.99 6.49
N ALA A 98 9.36 -8.05 7.28
CA ALA A 98 10.07 -9.25 6.79
C ALA A 98 9.39 -9.94 5.61
N HIS A 99 8.06 -9.80 5.48
CA HIS A 99 7.26 -10.33 4.38
C HIS A 99 6.96 -9.29 3.30
N THR A 100 7.57 -8.10 3.38
CA THR A 100 7.50 -7.08 2.34
C THR A 100 8.77 -7.12 1.50
N LEU A 101 8.59 -7.41 0.21
CA LEU A 101 9.65 -7.63 -0.75
C LEU A 101 9.67 -6.48 -1.76
N THR A 102 10.87 -5.96 -2.02
CA THR A 102 11.13 -5.10 -3.18
C THR A 102 11.16 -5.97 -4.44
N PRO A 103 10.83 -5.44 -5.64
CA PRO A 103 10.90 -6.15 -6.91
C PRO A 103 12.21 -6.94 -7.17
N ASN A 104 13.32 -6.50 -6.56
CA ASN A 104 14.62 -7.19 -6.63
C ASN A 104 14.75 -8.39 -5.67
N GLY A 105 13.66 -8.82 -5.02
CA GLY A 105 13.63 -9.90 -4.03
C GLY A 105 14.21 -9.53 -2.65
N LEU A 106 14.52 -8.26 -2.41
CA LEU A 106 15.08 -7.80 -1.14
C LEU A 106 13.96 -7.62 -0.10
N ARG A 107 14.15 -8.21 1.09
CA ARG A 107 13.20 -8.07 2.22
C ARG A 107 13.50 -6.80 3.01
N MET A 108 12.43 -6.17 3.51
CA MET A 108 12.55 -5.10 4.49
C MET A 108 12.77 -5.69 5.88
N GLU A 109 13.55 -5.03 6.73
CA GLU A 109 13.79 -5.45 8.10
C GLU A 109 13.43 -4.35 9.08
N TYR A 110 12.82 -4.72 10.21
CA TYR A 110 12.48 -3.77 11.27
C TYR A 110 13.44 -3.89 12.45
N GLU A 111 14.34 -2.93 12.58
CA GLU A 111 15.41 -2.89 13.58
C GLU A 111 15.04 -2.05 14.81
N GLY A 112 13.81 -1.55 14.89
CA GLY A 112 13.40 -0.66 15.97
C GLY A 112 13.33 -1.34 17.35
N ASN A 113 13.73 -0.58 18.38
CA ASN A 113 13.59 -0.98 19.77
C ASN A 113 12.11 -0.92 20.22
N THR A 114 11.67 -1.91 20.98
CA THR A 114 10.32 -1.97 21.55
C THR A 114 10.03 -0.83 22.53
N ILE A 115 10.99 -0.50 23.40
CA ILE A 115 10.81 0.53 24.44
C ILE A 115 10.58 1.91 23.81
N ASP A 116 11.20 2.17 22.67
CA ASP A 116 10.99 3.40 21.92
C ASP A 116 9.54 3.53 21.43
N ILE A 117 8.96 2.46 20.89
CA ILE A 117 7.55 2.45 20.46
C ILE A 117 6.63 2.64 21.65
N PHE A 118 6.93 2.00 22.78
CA PHE A 118 6.17 2.15 24.02
C PHE A 118 6.09 3.61 24.47
N TRP A 119 7.23 4.33 24.52
CA TRP A 119 7.23 5.73 24.93
C TRP A 119 6.43 6.61 23.98
N GLU A 120 6.56 6.43 22.67
CA GLU A 120 5.78 7.19 21.69
C GLU A 120 4.27 6.91 21.82
N TRP A 121 3.90 5.66 22.09
CA TRP A 121 2.52 5.27 22.32
C TRP A 121 1.98 5.81 23.65
N LEU A 122 2.78 5.79 24.72
CA LEU A 122 2.42 6.33 26.02
C LEU A 122 2.19 7.84 25.93
N LEU A 123 3.12 8.57 25.29
CA LEU A 123 2.96 10.01 25.04
C LEU A 123 1.68 10.29 24.25
N LEU A 124 1.42 9.51 23.19
CA LEU A 124 0.17 9.61 22.43
C LEU A 124 -1.05 9.42 23.34
N VAL A 125 -1.11 8.37 24.15
CA VAL A 125 -2.28 8.06 24.99
C VAL A 125 -2.48 9.06 26.12
N VAL A 126 -1.41 9.58 26.73
CA VAL A 126 -1.49 10.52 27.86
C VAL A 126 -1.77 11.96 27.40
N PHE A 127 -1.06 12.44 26.36
CA PHE A 127 -1.20 13.83 25.92
C PHE A 127 -2.41 14.07 25.02
N THR A 128 -2.93 13.04 24.35
CA THR A 128 -4.15 13.18 23.54
C THR A 128 -5.35 13.68 24.36
N PRO A 129 -5.77 13.04 25.48
CA PRO A 129 -6.87 13.56 26.29
C PRO A 129 -6.54 14.90 26.95
N LEU A 130 -5.28 15.10 27.38
CA LEU A 130 -4.84 16.35 28.01
C LEU A 130 -4.96 17.57 27.08
N THR A 131 -4.87 17.36 25.78
CA THR A 131 -4.97 18.39 24.74
C THR A 131 -6.28 18.35 23.96
N VAL A 132 -7.32 17.69 24.50
CA VAL A 132 -8.63 17.54 23.86
C VAL A 132 -8.51 16.99 22.43
N GLY A 133 -7.65 15.99 22.25
CA GLY A 133 -7.44 15.32 20.97
C GLY A 133 -6.42 15.99 20.05
N LEU A 134 -6.00 17.24 20.29
CA LEU A 134 -5.13 17.95 19.36
C LEU A 134 -3.75 17.27 19.22
N TYR A 135 -3.17 16.78 20.32
CA TYR A 135 -1.88 16.08 20.29
C TYR A 135 -1.91 14.77 19.48
N TYR A 136 -3.09 14.18 19.24
CA TYR A 136 -3.22 12.94 18.47
C TYR A 136 -2.45 13.01 17.14
N TYR A 137 -2.55 14.14 16.43
CA TYR A 137 -1.89 14.34 15.13
C TYR A 137 -0.36 14.35 15.24
N TRP A 138 0.18 15.04 16.26
CA TRP A 138 1.62 15.09 16.52
C TRP A 138 2.16 13.73 16.95
N GLY A 139 1.53 13.11 17.95
CA GLY A 139 1.95 11.81 18.47
C GLY A 139 1.85 10.72 17.40
N ARG A 140 0.80 10.74 16.57
CA ARG A 140 0.63 9.77 15.49
C ARG A 140 1.69 9.93 14.40
N ASN A 141 2.00 11.16 14.00
CA ASN A 141 3.09 11.43 13.07
C ASN A 141 4.43 10.94 13.64
N ARG A 142 4.74 11.30 14.89
CA ARG A 142 5.99 10.93 15.55
C ARG A 142 6.16 9.41 15.68
N LEU A 143 5.11 8.71 16.09
CA LEU A 143 5.07 7.25 16.13
C LEU A 143 5.30 6.65 14.74
N ARG A 144 4.65 7.20 13.70
CA ARG A 144 4.78 6.71 12.32
C ARG A 144 6.19 6.95 11.77
N SER A 145 6.76 8.14 11.95
CA SER A 145 8.15 8.45 11.61
C SER A 145 9.13 7.52 12.33
N LYS A 146 8.92 7.28 13.64
CA LYS A 146 9.78 6.40 14.43
C LYS A 146 9.76 4.96 13.93
N ILE A 147 8.59 4.44 13.55
CA ILE A 147 8.48 3.11 12.97
C ILE A 147 9.20 3.07 11.62
N LEU A 148 8.89 3.97 10.70
CA LEU A 148 9.40 3.92 9.32
C LEU A 148 10.90 4.18 9.23
N ASN A 149 11.44 5.08 10.06
CA ASN A 149 12.89 5.36 10.09
C ASN A 149 13.72 4.19 10.64
N ASN A 150 13.07 3.25 11.34
CA ASN A 150 13.69 2.03 11.86
C ASN A 150 13.42 0.80 10.98
N VAL A 151 12.83 1.00 9.79
CA VAL A 151 12.78 -0.05 8.78
C VAL A 151 13.97 0.13 7.86
N SER A 152 14.75 -0.90 7.66
CA SER A 152 15.89 -0.92 6.75
C SER A 152 15.60 -1.76 5.51
N LEU A 153 16.21 -1.39 4.39
CA LEU A 153 16.30 -2.21 3.20
C LEU A 153 17.79 -2.37 2.87
N SER A 154 18.31 -3.59 3.00
CA SER A 154 19.75 -3.87 2.81
C SER A 154 20.65 -2.95 3.64
N ASP A 155 20.43 -2.90 4.96
CA ASP A 155 21.18 -2.07 5.92
C ASP A 155 21.05 -0.54 5.72
N GLN A 156 20.22 -0.06 4.79
CA GLN A 156 19.92 1.37 4.65
C GLN A 156 18.55 1.71 5.23
N PRO A 157 18.44 2.68 6.15
CA PRO A 157 17.17 3.04 6.77
C PRO A 157 16.26 3.75 5.77
N MET A 158 14.99 3.41 5.78
CA MET A 158 13.93 4.20 5.17
C MET A 158 13.87 5.59 5.82
N GLN A 159 13.41 6.58 5.05
CA GLN A 159 13.19 7.92 5.58
C GLN A 159 11.73 8.31 5.37
N PHE A 160 11.07 8.71 6.45
CA PHE A 160 9.74 9.30 6.39
C PHE A 160 9.84 10.82 6.58
N ARG A 161 9.76 11.58 5.48
CA ARG A 161 9.94 13.04 5.49
C ARG A 161 8.59 13.75 5.64
N THR A 162 8.14 13.92 6.87
CA THR A 162 6.92 14.67 7.19
C THR A 162 7.08 15.51 8.45
N THR A 163 6.42 16.66 8.48
CA THR A 163 6.22 17.45 9.70
C THR A 163 4.88 17.07 10.33
N ALA A 164 4.74 17.23 11.65
CA ALA A 164 3.46 17.03 12.32
C ALA A 164 2.34 17.94 11.77
N GLY A 165 2.69 19.15 11.34
CA GLY A 165 1.77 20.06 10.64
C GLY A 165 1.26 19.48 9.32
N ASP A 166 2.11 18.80 8.55
CA ASP A 166 1.71 18.17 7.28
C ASP A 166 0.70 17.04 7.53
N TYR A 167 0.92 16.25 8.59
CA TYR A 167 0.00 15.20 9.00
C TYR A 167 -1.36 15.77 9.42
N PHE A 168 -1.37 16.83 10.23
CA PHE A 168 -2.59 17.53 10.62
C PHE A 168 -3.34 18.08 9.39
N LEU A 169 -2.64 18.75 8.48
CA LEU A 169 -3.23 19.30 7.25
C LEU A 169 -3.79 18.20 6.34
N ALA A 170 -3.15 17.04 6.26
CA ALA A 170 -3.66 15.90 5.49
C ALA A 170 -4.99 15.39 6.05
N VAL A 171 -5.08 15.21 7.38
CA VAL A 171 -6.33 14.77 8.02
C VAL A 171 -7.41 15.86 7.94
N LEU A 172 -7.06 17.11 8.20
CA LEU A 172 -7.98 18.25 8.13
C LEU A 172 -8.53 18.42 6.71
N SER A 173 -7.67 18.31 5.69
CA SER A 173 -8.08 18.38 4.28
C SER A 173 -9.05 17.24 3.92
N ASN A 174 -8.79 16.02 4.41
CA ASN A 174 -9.73 14.90 4.23
C ASN A 174 -11.09 15.16 4.89
N TRP A 175 -11.07 15.66 6.13
CA TRP A 175 -12.29 15.98 6.87
C TRP A 175 -13.08 17.08 6.17
N LEU A 176 -12.41 18.15 5.74
CA LEU A 176 -13.03 19.27 5.03
C LEU A 176 -13.67 18.82 3.72
N MET A 177 -12.97 18.02 2.90
CA MET A 177 -13.54 17.47 1.66
C MET A 177 -14.78 16.62 1.92
N THR A 178 -14.76 15.82 2.98
CA THR A 178 -15.90 14.96 3.36
C THR A 178 -17.10 15.81 3.80
N VAL A 179 -16.87 16.83 4.63
CA VAL A 179 -17.92 17.74 5.11
C VAL A 179 -18.50 18.56 3.97
N VAL A 180 -17.66 19.13 3.09
CA VAL A 180 -18.13 19.88 1.92
C VAL A 180 -18.98 19.01 1.01
N ALA A 181 -18.53 17.79 0.72
CA ALA A 181 -19.31 16.83 -0.07
C ALA A 181 -20.65 16.49 0.59
N LEU A 182 -20.66 16.27 1.91
CA LEU A 182 -21.89 16.01 2.68
C LEU A 182 -22.85 17.20 2.63
N VAL A 183 -22.36 18.42 2.80
CA VAL A 183 -23.18 19.65 2.78
C VAL A 183 -23.82 19.87 1.40
N ILE A 184 -23.02 19.79 0.32
CA ILE A 184 -23.53 19.91 -1.05
C ILE A 184 -24.63 18.87 -1.28
N TYR A 185 -24.39 17.66 -0.80
CA TYR A 185 -25.30 16.55 -0.99
C TYR A 185 -26.60 16.67 -0.19
N VAL A 186 -26.53 17.09 1.08
CA VAL A 186 -27.72 17.40 1.89
C VAL A 186 -28.52 18.54 1.27
N ALA A 187 -27.85 19.58 0.77
CA ALA A 187 -28.50 20.69 0.07
C ALA A 187 -29.19 20.22 -1.23
N LEU A 188 -28.52 19.38 -2.02
CA LEU A 188 -29.08 18.81 -3.25
C LEU A 188 -30.27 17.90 -2.97
N GLY A 189 -30.20 17.03 -1.96
CA GLY A 189 -31.33 16.17 -1.60
C GLY A 189 -32.51 16.94 -1.01
N PHE A 190 -32.26 18.00 -0.24
CA PHE A 190 -33.32 18.91 0.21
C PHE A 190 -33.98 19.63 -0.97
N PHE A 191 -33.19 20.13 -1.92
CA PHE A 191 -33.68 20.76 -3.14
C PHE A 191 -34.52 19.80 -3.99
N LEU A 192 -34.01 18.59 -4.26
CA LEU A 192 -34.72 17.56 -5.02
C LEU A 192 -36.03 17.14 -4.34
N ARG A 193 -36.02 16.98 -3.01
CA ARG A 193 -37.24 16.68 -2.24
C ARG A 193 -38.30 17.76 -2.44
N ARG A 194 -37.91 19.02 -2.23
CA ARG A 194 -38.81 20.17 -2.39
C ARG A 194 -39.40 20.21 -3.80
N GLU A 195 -38.56 20.14 -4.82
CA GLU A 195 -38.98 20.35 -6.21
C GLU A 195 -39.80 19.17 -6.76
N VAL A 196 -39.45 17.92 -6.40
CA VAL A 196 -40.05 16.71 -6.99
C VAL A 196 -41.27 16.22 -6.20
N LEU A 197 -41.21 16.24 -4.86
CA LEU A 197 -42.23 15.63 -4.00
C LEU A 197 -43.21 16.64 -3.43
N ASP A 198 -42.75 17.83 -3.06
CA ASP A 198 -43.60 18.83 -2.41
C ASP A 198 -44.29 19.75 -3.44
N THR A 199 -43.61 20.10 -4.54
CA THR A 199 -44.12 21.02 -5.57
C THR A 199 -44.20 20.43 -6.98
N GLY A 200 -43.87 19.15 -7.15
CA GLY A 200 -43.67 18.54 -8.46
C GLY A 200 -44.93 17.96 -9.12
N PRO A 201 -44.85 17.63 -10.43
CA PRO A 201 -45.97 17.07 -11.20
C PRO A 201 -46.42 15.69 -10.69
N LEU A 202 -45.55 14.97 -9.98
CA LEU A 202 -45.85 13.66 -9.40
C LEU A 202 -46.79 13.78 -8.20
N PHE A 203 -46.65 14.82 -7.38
CA PHE A 203 -47.59 15.15 -6.31
C PHE A 203 -49.00 15.43 -6.87
N ALA A 204 -49.08 16.29 -7.89
CA ALA A 204 -50.33 16.62 -8.56
C ALA A 204 -51.00 15.39 -9.22
N GLN A 205 -50.20 14.49 -9.81
CA GLN A 205 -50.70 13.22 -10.36
C GLN A 205 -51.27 12.31 -9.26
N LEU A 206 -50.57 12.15 -8.14
CA LEU A 206 -51.04 11.34 -7.01
C LEU A 206 -52.33 11.88 -6.38
N GLU A 207 -52.45 13.20 -6.27
CA GLU A 207 -53.67 13.86 -5.81
C GLU A 207 -54.83 13.63 -6.79
N SER A 208 -54.58 13.74 -8.11
CA SER A 208 -55.61 13.51 -9.14
C SER A 208 -56.15 12.08 -9.20
N ILE A 209 -55.39 11.09 -8.75
CA ILE A 209 -55.79 9.67 -8.68
C ILE A 209 -56.60 9.40 -7.39
N GLY A 210 -56.75 10.40 -6.52
CA GLY A 210 -57.48 10.28 -5.25
C GLY A 210 -56.73 9.45 -4.21
N ALA A 211 -55.39 9.40 -4.30
CA ALA A 211 -54.57 8.74 -3.29
C ALA A 211 -54.74 9.45 -1.94
N GLY A 212 -55.39 8.78 -0.98
CA GLY A 212 -55.65 9.36 0.33
C GLY A 212 -54.38 9.69 1.12
N LEU A 213 -54.53 10.55 2.14
CA LEU A 213 -53.48 10.93 3.11
C LEU A 213 -52.55 9.78 3.56
N PRO A 214 -53.05 8.57 3.93
CA PRO A 214 -52.16 7.48 4.36
C PRO A 214 -51.27 6.89 3.26
N PHE A 215 -51.67 6.98 1.98
CA PHE A 215 -50.84 6.53 0.87
C PHE A 215 -49.69 7.51 0.61
N MET A 216 -49.95 8.81 0.71
CA MET A 216 -48.92 9.85 0.56
C MET A 216 -47.86 9.78 1.66
N ASP A 217 -48.27 9.49 2.90
CA ASP A 217 -47.34 9.26 4.01
C ASP A 217 -46.44 8.04 3.78
N LEU A 218 -46.98 6.96 3.21
CA LEU A 218 -46.21 5.77 2.83
C LEU A 218 -45.17 6.09 1.74
N VAL A 219 -45.56 6.82 0.70
CA VAL A 219 -44.65 7.24 -0.38
C VAL A 219 -43.54 8.13 0.17
N ASN A 220 -43.89 9.11 1.01
CA ASN A 220 -42.91 9.97 1.67
C ASN A 220 -41.95 9.19 2.57
N LEU A 221 -42.44 8.21 3.32
CA LEU A 221 -41.61 7.32 4.14
C LEU A 221 -40.67 6.47 3.28
N LEU A 222 -41.16 5.92 2.17
CA LEU A 222 -40.34 5.12 1.25
C LEU A 222 -39.24 5.96 0.60
N VAL A 223 -39.56 7.18 0.16
CA VAL A 223 -38.54 8.09 -0.40
C VAL A 223 -37.56 8.55 0.67
N LEU A 224 -38.00 8.81 1.90
CA LEU A 224 -37.10 9.12 3.01
C LEU A 224 -36.11 7.96 3.27
N ILE A 225 -36.59 6.72 3.31
CA ILE A 225 -35.75 5.53 3.46
C ILE A 225 -34.76 5.42 2.30
N LEU A 226 -35.21 5.63 1.06
CA LEU A 226 -34.36 5.60 -0.12
C LEU A 226 -33.26 6.67 -0.02
N ILE A 227 -33.63 7.92 0.27
CA ILE A 227 -32.69 9.04 0.44
C ILE A 227 -31.70 8.70 1.55
N LEU A 228 -32.16 8.28 2.73
CA LEU A 228 -31.28 7.91 3.84
C LEU A 228 -30.33 6.76 3.47
N GLY A 229 -30.82 5.78 2.69
CA GLY A 229 -30.01 4.68 2.16
C GLY A 229 -28.91 5.17 1.21
N VAL A 230 -29.24 6.02 0.23
CA VAL A 230 -28.24 6.61 -0.67
C VAL A 230 -27.25 7.47 0.11
N TYR A 231 -27.72 8.20 1.14
CA TYR A 231 -26.88 9.00 2.03
C TYR A 231 -25.86 8.15 2.77
N ALA A 232 -26.29 7.01 3.32
CA ALA A 232 -25.40 6.07 4.00
C ALA A 232 -24.35 5.50 3.02
N LEU A 233 -24.77 5.06 1.83
CA LEU A 233 -23.87 4.51 0.81
C LEU A 233 -22.83 5.53 0.34
N LEU A 234 -23.24 6.78 0.11
CA LEU A 234 -22.34 7.83 -0.34
C LEU A 234 -21.38 8.24 0.79
N GLY A 235 -21.86 8.38 2.02
CA GLY A 235 -21.01 8.64 3.19
C GLY A 235 -19.93 7.55 3.37
N LEU A 236 -20.31 6.29 3.19
CA LEU A 236 -19.39 5.15 3.19
C LEU A 236 -18.35 5.29 2.06
N ALA A 237 -18.76 5.65 0.84
CA ALA A 237 -17.85 5.85 -0.29
C ALA A 237 -16.85 7.00 -0.05
N LEU A 238 -17.31 8.14 0.48
CA LEU A 238 -16.45 9.28 0.84
C LEU A 238 -15.46 8.92 1.93
N LEU A 239 -15.91 8.20 2.96
CA LEU A 239 -15.05 7.67 4.01
C LEU A 239 -13.95 6.76 3.40
N GLY A 240 -14.33 5.88 2.48
CA GLY A 240 -13.38 5.02 1.79
C GLY A 240 -12.35 5.78 0.97
N MET A 241 -12.79 6.78 0.21
CA MET A 241 -11.89 7.65 -0.54
C MET A 241 -10.94 8.41 0.38
N ALA A 242 -11.41 8.93 1.51
CA ALA A 242 -10.58 9.61 2.50
C ALA A 242 -9.52 8.67 3.09
N ILE A 243 -9.87 7.43 3.43
CA ILE A 243 -8.93 6.42 3.94
C ILE A 243 -7.84 6.12 2.91
N VAL A 244 -8.23 5.88 1.65
CA VAL A 244 -7.27 5.55 0.59
C VAL A 244 -6.38 6.74 0.26
N ARG A 245 -6.94 7.96 0.19
CA ARG A 245 -6.17 9.18 -0.05
C ARG A 245 -5.18 9.44 1.09
N PHE A 246 -5.59 9.20 2.33
CA PHE A 246 -4.70 9.32 3.48
C PHE A 246 -3.54 8.33 3.40
N ARG A 247 -3.82 7.07 3.07
CA ARG A 247 -2.79 6.04 2.84
C ARG A 247 -1.84 6.42 1.72
N ALA A 248 -2.37 6.89 0.60
CA ALA A 248 -1.55 7.37 -0.52
C ALA A 248 -0.64 8.52 -0.09
N TRP A 249 -1.17 9.48 0.68
CA TRP A 249 -0.38 10.57 1.22
C TRP A 249 0.76 10.08 2.14
N GLU A 250 0.51 9.09 3.01
CA GLU A 250 1.56 8.50 3.86
C GLU A 250 2.65 7.82 3.01
N VAL A 251 2.26 6.94 2.09
CA VAL A 251 3.22 6.18 1.26
C VAL A 251 4.03 7.12 0.37
N ASN A 252 3.41 8.13 -0.23
CA ASN A 252 4.09 9.08 -1.13
C ASN A 252 5.16 9.94 -0.43
N ARG A 253 5.22 9.92 0.90
CA ARG A 253 6.22 10.63 1.73
C ARG A 253 7.27 9.70 2.35
N THR A 254 7.18 8.39 2.06
CA THR A 254 8.21 7.42 2.41
C THR A 254 9.25 7.32 1.30
N ILE A 255 10.50 7.47 1.68
CA ILE A 255 11.66 7.36 0.81
C ILE A 255 12.33 6.03 1.09
N LEU A 256 12.48 5.23 0.05
CA LEU A 256 13.27 4.01 0.07
C LEU A 256 14.68 4.29 -0.48
N PRO A 257 15.73 3.80 0.18
CA PRO A 257 17.08 3.86 -0.36
C PRO A 257 17.20 3.03 -1.65
N PRO A 258 18.09 3.42 -2.59
CA PRO A 258 18.34 2.62 -3.78
C PRO A 258 18.79 1.21 -3.38
N PRO A 259 18.31 0.15 -4.06
CA PRO A 259 18.79 -1.20 -3.82
C PRO A 259 20.29 -1.21 -4.06
N MET A 260 21.07 -1.65 -3.07
CA MET A 260 22.49 -1.87 -3.30
C MET A 260 22.61 -2.98 -4.35
N ARG A 261 22.89 -2.61 -5.61
CA ARG A 261 23.27 -3.57 -6.65
C ARG A 261 24.45 -4.35 -6.11
N SER A 262 24.25 -5.65 -5.89
CA SER A 262 25.26 -6.63 -5.52
C SER A 262 26.27 -6.13 -4.48
N ARG A 263 26.14 -6.58 -3.22
CA ARG A 263 27.37 -6.97 -2.54
C ARG A 263 27.93 -8.11 -3.39
N SER A 264 28.91 -7.81 -4.25
CA SER A 264 29.87 -8.82 -4.68
C SER A 264 30.28 -9.54 -3.39
N PRO A 265 30.19 -10.89 -3.33
CA PRO A 265 30.54 -11.62 -2.13
C PRO A 265 31.87 -11.06 -1.65
N MET A 266 31.92 -10.59 -0.40
CA MET A 266 33.17 -10.12 0.19
C MET A 266 34.20 -11.20 -0.14
N PRO A 267 35.36 -10.87 -0.74
CA PRO A 267 36.42 -11.86 -0.84
C PRO A 267 36.59 -12.40 0.57
N ALA A 268 36.39 -13.71 0.72
CA ALA A 268 36.46 -14.37 2.00
C ALA A 268 37.68 -13.81 2.71
N VAL A 269 37.49 -13.26 3.91
CA VAL A 269 38.60 -12.85 4.76
C VAL A 269 39.48 -14.08 4.84
N SER A 270 40.58 -14.07 4.09
CA SER A 270 41.54 -15.14 4.09
C SER A 270 42.04 -15.16 5.51
N THR A 271 41.60 -16.17 6.26
CA THR A 271 42.20 -16.54 7.53
C THR A 271 43.71 -16.52 7.29
N PRO A 272 44.53 -15.85 8.12
CA PRO A 272 45.96 -15.88 7.91
C PRO A 272 46.38 -17.35 7.93
N LEU A 273 46.86 -17.83 6.80
CA LEU A 273 47.44 -19.16 6.65
C LEU A 273 48.46 -19.32 7.76
N SER A 274 48.24 -20.32 8.61
CA SER A 274 49.14 -20.68 9.70
C SER A 274 50.58 -20.74 9.18
N ALA A 275 51.48 -20.05 9.87
CA ALA A 275 52.91 -19.93 9.56
C ALA A 275 53.70 -21.23 9.82
N LEU A 276 53.22 -22.37 9.29
CA LEU A 276 53.84 -23.69 9.46
C LEU A 276 53.84 -24.56 8.18
N ALA A 277 53.46 -24.01 7.02
CA ALA A 277 53.68 -24.71 5.76
C ALA A 277 55.16 -24.57 5.33
N GLY A 278 55.92 -25.65 5.47
CA GLY A 278 57.29 -25.76 4.97
C GLY A 278 57.38 -25.53 3.45
N PRO A 279 58.59 -25.29 2.92
CA PRO A 279 58.78 -24.88 1.53
C PRO A 279 58.29 -25.98 0.55
N PRO A 280 57.67 -25.59 -0.58
CA PRO A 280 57.18 -26.53 -1.57
C PRO A 280 58.35 -27.27 -2.27
N PRO A 281 58.16 -28.54 -2.68
CA PRO A 281 59.19 -29.30 -3.37
C PRO A 281 59.47 -28.72 -4.78
N PRO A 282 60.68 -28.90 -5.32
CA PRO A 282 61.07 -28.32 -6.61
C PRO A 282 60.34 -29.00 -7.77
N VAL A 283 59.81 -28.17 -8.67
CA VAL A 283 59.19 -28.56 -9.94
C VAL A 283 60.25 -29.20 -10.84
N SER A 284 60.01 -30.42 -11.31
CA SER A 284 60.86 -31.08 -12.31
C SER A 284 60.43 -30.66 -13.71
N ASP A 285 61.39 -30.18 -14.50
CA ASP A 285 61.25 -29.80 -15.90
C ASP A 285 60.82 -30.98 -16.78
N VAL A 286 59.77 -30.78 -17.59
CA VAL A 286 59.48 -31.64 -18.75
C VAL A 286 59.63 -30.78 -20.01
N THR A 287 60.63 -31.12 -20.81
CA THR A 287 61.01 -30.48 -22.08
C THR A 287 60.00 -30.79 -23.20
N PRO A 288 59.75 -29.86 -24.15
CA PRO A 288 58.73 -30.02 -25.19
C PRO A 288 59.28 -30.65 -26.48
N SER A 289 58.44 -31.40 -27.21
CA SER A 289 58.64 -31.67 -28.64
C SER A 289 57.26 -31.81 -29.33
N GLY A 290 57.01 -30.94 -30.32
CA GLY A 290 55.75 -30.81 -31.08
C GLY A 290 55.62 -31.79 -32.25
N PRO A 291 55.01 -31.41 -33.41
CA PRO A 291 54.23 -30.21 -33.72
C PRO A 291 52.85 -30.48 -34.36
N GLU A 292 52.20 -29.36 -34.64
CA GLU A 292 50.94 -29.07 -35.35
C GLU A 292 50.58 -29.95 -36.57
N GLU A 293 49.28 -30.23 -36.73
CA GLU A 293 48.61 -30.04 -38.01
C GLU A 293 47.09 -29.77 -37.84
N SER A 294 46.61 -28.98 -38.78
CA SER A 294 45.36 -28.22 -38.87
C SER A 294 44.10 -29.04 -39.17
N GLU A 295 42.94 -28.40 -38.88
CA GLU A 295 41.87 -28.08 -39.84
C GLU A 295 40.41 -28.41 -39.40
N SER A 296 39.63 -27.34 -39.31
CA SER A 296 38.22 -27.21 -39.70
C SER A 296 37.11 -27.77 -38.79
N ARG A 297 36.36 -26.86 -38.15
CA ARG A 297 34.99 -26.45 -38.57
C ARG A 297 34.35 -25.54 -37.53
N ASP A 298 34.38 -24.25 -37.81
CA ASP A 298 33.42 -23.28 -37.30
C ASP A 298 32.02 -23.58 -37.86
N ALA A 299 30.99 -23.45 -37.02
CA ALA A 299 29.71 -22.79 -37.37
C ALA A 299 28.73 -22.83 -36.18
N GLU A 300 28.53 -21.65 -35.58
CA GLU A 300 27.24 -21.00 -35.39
C GLU A 300 26.00 -21.88 -35.05
N ASN A 301 25.50 -21.77 -33.82
CA ASN A 301 24.12 -22.10 -33.47
C ASN A 301 23.28 -20.82 -33.50
N GLU A 302 22.69 -20.51 -34.66
CA GLU A 302 21.58 -19.55 -34.81
C GLU A 302 20.24 -20.28 -34.60
N PRO A 303 19.22 -19.68 -33.97
CA PRO A 303 17.88 -20.26 -33.86
C PRO A 303 17.06 -20.05 -35.17
N PRO A 304 16.05 -20.90 -35.44
CA PRO A 304 15.41 -21.01 -36.76
C PRO A 304 14.46 -19.84 -37.10
N PRO A 305 14.15 -19.63 -38.41
CA PRO A 305 13.47 -18.43 -38.89
C PRO A 305 11.94 -18.47 -38.67
N LEU A 306 11.38 -17.26 -38.47
CA LEU A 306 9.95 -16.97 -38.44
C LEU A 306 9.32 -17.19 -39.82
N ALA A 307 8.23 -17.95 -39.87
CA ALA A 307 7.41 -18.12 -41.07
C ALA A 307 6.53 -16.88 -41.30
N ASP A 308 6.63 -16.37 -42.52
CA ASP A 308 5.81 -15.33 -43.13
C ASP A 308 4.39 -15.85 -43.40
N SER A 309 3.38 -15.19 -42.84
CA SER A 309 2.00 -15.29 -43.31
C SER A 309 1.41 -13.89 -43.33
N GLY A 310 1.36 -13.33 -44.54
CA GLY A 310 0.80 -12.01 -44.80
C GLY A 310 -0.66 -11.89 -44.37
N GLU A 311 -0.93 -10.88 -43.56
CA GLU A 311 -2.28 -10.37 -43.33
C GLU A 311 -2.25 -8.85 -43.49
N VAL A 312 -2.91 -8.37 -44.54
CA VAL A 312 -3.10 -6.97 -44.88
C VAL A 312 -4.11 -6.38 -43.89
N VAL A 313 -3.69 -5.50 -43.00
CA VAL A 313 -4.57 -4.72 -42.13
C VAL A 313 -4.54 -3.24 -42.53
N ASP A 314 -5.62 -2.83 -43.17
CA ASP A 314 -6.00 -1.46 -43.49
C ASP A 314 -6.21 -0.65 -42.20
N THR A 315 -5.53 0.49 -42.04
CA THR A 315 -5.68 1.38 -40.87
C THR A 315 -6.18 2.75 -41.33
N PRO A 316 -7.41 3.16 -40.99
CA PRO A 316 -7.87 4.51 -41.28
C PRO A 316 -7.47 5.46 -40.14
N GLY A 317 -6.85 6.58 -40.52
CA GLY A 317 -6.91 7.81 -39.73
C GLY A 317 -5.63 8.22 -39.01
N ARG A 318 -4.73 8.89 -39.72
CA ARG A 318 -3.97 10.03 -39.18
C ARG A 318 -3.79 11.10 -40.25
N ARG A 319 -4.41 12.25 -39.98
CA ARG A 319 -4.39 13.49 -40.76
C ARG A 319 -2.97 14.10 -40.70
N PRO A 320 -2.32 14.49 -41.81
CA PRO A 320 -1.06 15.24 -41.75
C PRO A 320 -1.32 16.71 -41.39
N LEU A 321 -0.45 17.28 -40.55
CA LEU A 321 -0.36 18.72 -40.29
C LEU A 321 0.21 19.43 -41.54
N PRO A 322 -0.28 20.63 -41.90
CA PRO A 322 0.23 21.35 -43.07
C PRO A 322 1.59 22.00 -42.79
N ALA A 323 2.51 21.85 -43.75
CA ALA A 323 3.77 22.54 -43.81
C ALA A 323 3.56 24.02 -44.20
N THR A 324 4.28 24.90 -43.54
CA THR A 324 4.43 26.33 -43.85
C THR A 324 5.12 26.48 -45.21
N GLN A 325 4.49 27.15 -46.17
CA GLN A 325 5.14 27.69 -47.36
C GLN A 325 5.20 29.21 -47.24
N GLU A 326 6.43 29.71 -47.25
CA GLU A 326 6.78 31.09 -47.60
C GLU A 326 6.67 31.26 -49.11
N GLU A 327 5.99 32.33 -49.55
CA GLU A 327 6.14 33.08 -50.82
C GLU A 327 5.13 34.25 -50.69
N GLY A 328 5.46 35.54 -50.84
CA GLY A 328 6.55 36.14 -51.59
C GLY A 328 6.05 36.77 -52.88
N GLU A 329 5.06 37.68 -52.82
CA GLU A 329 4.89 38.85 -53.72
C GLU A 329 3.80 39.80 -53.21
#